data_AF-A0A9Q3F146-F1
#
_entry.id   AF-A0A9Q3F146-F1
#
_cell.length_a   1.000
_cell.length_b   1.000
_cell.length_c   1.000
_cell.angle_alpha   90.00
_cell.angle_beta   90.00
_cell.angle_gamma   90.00
#
_symmetry.space_group_name_H-M   'P 1'
#
loop_
_entity.id
_entity.type
_entity.pdbx_description
1 polymer ?
#
loop_
_entity_poly.entity_id
_entity_poly.type
_entity_poly.pdbx_seq_one_letter_code
_entity_poly.pdbx_strand_id
1 'polypeptide(L)'
;MEQNCHISCQLLIKDCKDPSLSSKLDEIWKKAYDEGRFHLLDGILYHKTKHTCSLALTDRTVINTILNECHDSVAAGHLSEDRTLERLKTCSWWSNWKKDVAEYCQPCDRFQKPNRAKGKKFGMMIQIQEPKISLGNISHGLGNSLTSRRRQKL
;
A
#
# COMPACT_ATOMS: atom_id res chain seq x y z
N MET A 1 22.38 17.12 -3.81
CA MET A 1 21.15 16.81 -3.05
C MET A 1 21.39 15.74 -1.98
N GLU A 2 22.13 14.67 -2.27
CA GLU A 2 22.35 13.53 -1.34
C GLU A 2 23.03 13.91 0.00
N GLN A 3 23.73 15.03 0.04
CA GLN A 3 24.49 15.48 1.21
C GLN A 3 23.67 16.24 2.26
N ASN A 4 22.40 16.57 2.01
CA ASN A 4 21.64 17.43 2.92
C ASN A 4 21.46 16.80 4.31
N CYS A 5 21.18 15.49 4.39
CA CYS A 5 21.07 14.79 5.68
C CYS A 5 22.40 14.86 6.46
N HIS A 6 23.52 14.65 5.78
CA HIS A 6 24.85 14.74 6.38
C HIS A 6 25.17 16.15 6.88
N ILE A 7 24.88 17.19 6.08
CA ILE A 7 25.10 18.60 6.46
C ILE A 7 24.21 18.99 7.64
N SER A 8 22.91 18.65 7.60
CA SER A 8 21.99 18.90 8.71
C SER A 8 22.40 18.18 9.99
N CYS A 9 22.87 16.94 9.87
CA CYS A 9 23.42 16.19 10.99
C CYS A 9 24.66 16.90 11.58
N GLN A 10 25.62 17.33 10.76
CA GLN A 10 26.78 18.08 11.24
C GLN A 10 26.41 19.39 11.95
N LEU A 11 25.45 20.15 11.38
CA LEU A 11 24.95 21.39 11.96
C LEU A 11 24.32 21.15 13.34
N LEU A 12 23.54 20.08 13.49
CA LEU A 12 22.90 19.71 14.76
C LEU A 12 23.89 19.15 15.78
N ILE A 13 24.91 18.39 15.36
CA ILE A 13 25.96 17.87 16.26
C ILE A 13 26.78 19.00 16.87
N LYS A 14 27.12 20.01 16.06
CA LYS A 14 28.03 21.07 16.48
C LYS A 14 27.37 22.15 17.35
N ASP A 15 26.04 22.10 17.53
CA ASP A 15 25.20 23.12 18.19
C ASP A 15 25.46 24.57 17.72
N CYS A 16 26.22 24.74 16.64
CA CYS A 16 26.57 26.02 16.08
C CYS A 16 25.76 26.20 14.79
N LYS A 17 24.99 27.29 14.71
CA LYS A 17 24.33 27.72 13.49
C LYS A 17 25.37 28.22 12.49
N ASP A 18 26.21 27.32 12.00
CA ASP A 18 27.29 27.63 11.08
C ASP A 18 26.71 28.15 9.74
N PRO A 19 26.93 29.42 9.39
CA PRO A 19 26.35 30.01 8.18
C PRO A 19 26.91 29.37 6.90
N SER A 20 28.15 28.87 6.94
CA SER A 20 28.85 28.30 5.79
C SER A 20 28.33 26.91 5.43
N LEU A 21 27.94 26.10 6.41
CA LEU A 21 27.31 24.80 6.21
C LEU A 21 25.82 24.93 5.86
N SER A 22 25.08 25.82 6.52
CA SER A 22 23.65 26.04 6.22
C SER A 22 23.43 26.59 4.81
N SER A 23 24.38 27.34 4.25
CA SER A 23 24.33 27.83 2.86
C SER A 23 24.52 26.75 1.81
N LYS A 24 25.00 25.56 2.18
CA LYS A 24 25.13 24.40 1.27
C LYS A 24 23.87 23.55 1.21
N LEU A 25 22.91 23.79 2.11
CA LEU A 25 21.64 23.10 2.11
C LEU A 25 20.77 23.60 0.95
N ASP A 26 20.07 22.66 0.33
CA ASP A 26 19.01 22.96 -0.62
C ASP A 26 17.91 23.82 0.04
N GLU A 27 17.21 24.67 -0.73
CA GLU A 27 16.28 25.67 -0.18
C GLU A 27 15.23 25.07 0.76
N ILE A 28 14.69 23.89 0.42
CA ILE A 28 13.70 23.18 1.23
C ILE A 28 14.29 22.76 2.58
N TRP A 29 15.53 22.26 2.56
CA TRP A 29 16.24 21.80 3.76
C TRP A 29 16.70 22.97 4.62
N LYS A 30 17.22 24.02 4.00
CA LYS A 30 17.62 25.24 4.69
C LYS A 30 16.45 25.87 5.43
N LYS A 31 15.29 25.97 4.77
CA LYS A 31 14.06 26.49 5.38
C LYS A 31 13.63 25.64 6.57
N ALA A 32 13.55 24.32 6.40
CA ALA A 32 13.17 23.42 7.49
C ALA A 32 14.16 23.47 8.67
N TYR A 33 15.45 23.65 8.40
CA TYR A 33 16.48 23.84 9.42
C TYR A 33 16.33 25.16 10.18
N ASP A 34 16.13 26.29 9.47
CA ASP A 34 15.92 27.61 10.08
C ASP A 34 14.67 27.64 10.97
N GLU A 35 13.62 26.94 10.55
CA GLU A 35 12.39 26.74 11.32
C GLU A 35 12.53 25.74 12.50
N GLY A 36 13.72 25.17 12.72
CA GLY A 36 13.98 24.23 13.82
C GLY A 36 13.23 22.90 13.69
N ARG A 37 12.93 22.47 12.46
CA ARG A 37 12.15 21.25 12.21
C ARG A 37 12.98 19.98 12.24
N PHE A 38 14.31 20.06 12.24
CA PHE A 38 15.16 18.87 12.30
C PHE A 38 15.61 18.56 13.72
N HIS A 39 15.58 17.27 14.05
CA HIS A 39 16.05 16.72 15.32
C HIS A 39 17.01 15.58 15.01
N LEU A 40 18.14 15.55 15.70
CA LEU A 40 19.10 14.46 15.60
C LEU A 40 18.98 13.57 16.84
N LEU A 41 18.71 12.29 16.62
CA LEU A 41 18.60 11.30 17.70
C LEU A 41 19.37 10.05 17.26
N ASP A 42 20.34 9.60 18.07
CA ASP A 42 21.19 8.43 17.78
C ASP A 42 21.85 8.47 16.38
N GLY A 43 22.22 9.68 15.91
CA GLY A 43 22.80 9.88 14.58
C GLY A 43 21.79 9.81 13.43
N ILE A 44 20.51 9.63 13.73
CA ILE A 44 19.41 9.58 12.78
C ILE A 44 18.70 10.93 12.75
N LEU A 45 18.52 11.47 11.55
CA LEU A 45 17.89 12.77 11.35
C LEU A 45 16.37 12.63 11.19
N TYR A 46 15.62 13.30 12.05
CA TYR A 46 14.16 13.35 12.02
C TYR A 46 13.66 14.73 11.61
N HIS A 47 12.62 14.78 10.80
CA HIS A 47 11.89 15.98 10.44
C HIS A 47 10.56 16.03 11.19
N LYS A 48 10.38 17.05 12.02
CA LYS A 48 9.20 17.29 12.84
C LYS A 48 8.24 18.26 12.14
N THR A 49 6.97 17.87 12.11
CA THR A 49 5.85 18.75 11.76
C THR A 49 4.99 19.01 12.99
N LYS A 50 3.88 19.74 12.82
CA LYS A 50 2.92 19.99 13.92
C LYS A 50 2.34 18.71 14.53
N HIS A 51 2.24 17.63 13.75
CA HIS A 51 1.52 16.41 14.15
C HIS A 51 2.30 15.12 13.92
N THR A 52 3.47 15.18 13.28
CA THR A 52 4.25 13.99 12.92
C THR A 52 5.74 14.22 13.12
N CYS A 53 6.47 13.13 13.38
CA CYS A 53 7.92 13.07 13.34
C CYS A 53 8.29 11.98 12.35
N SER A 54 8.98 12.35 11.26
CA SER A 54 9.25 11.46 10.13
C SER A 54 10.75 11.40 9.86
N LEU A 55 11.27 10.26 9.41
CA LEU A 55 12.68 10.08 9.09
C LEU A 55 13.09 10.93 7.89
N ALA A 56 14.14 11.75 8.03
CA ALA A 56 14.64 12.58 6.94
C ALA A 56 15.58 11.77 6.04
N LEU A 57 15.23 11.65 4.76
CA LEU A 57 15.96 10.82 3.78
C LEU A 57 16.55 11.67 2.65
N THR A 58 17.70 11.26 2.15
CA THR A 58 18.32 11.82 0.93
C THR A 58 18.75 10.75 -0.07
N ASP A 59 19.02 9.53 0.40
CA ASP A 59 19.45 8.42 -0.43
C ASP A 59 18.27 7.87 -1.27
N ARG A 60 18.44 7.83 -2.59
CA ARG A 60 17.39 7.37 -3.51
C ARG A 60 17.08 5.89 -3.39
N THR A 61 18.05 5.06 -3.02
CA THR A 61 17.87 3.61 -2.85
C THR A 61 16.95 3.35 -1.65
N VAL A 62 17.19 4.03 -0.54
CA VAL A 62 16.33 3.98 0.65
C VAL A 62 14.96 4.56 0.36
N ILE A 63 14.87 5.71 -0.32
CA ILE A 63 13.59 6.31 -0.73
C ILE A 63 12.76 5.33 -1.57
N ASN A 64 13.35 4.72 -2.60
CA ASN A 64 12.67 3.74 -3.45
C ASN A 64 12.22 2.51 -2.66
N THR A 65 13.03 2.04 -1.71
CA THR A 65 12.65 0.93 -0.83
C THR A 65 11.41 1.28 -0.01
N ILE A 66 11.39 2.47 0.60
CA ILE A 66 10.24 2.93 1.39
C ILE A 66 8.99 3.15 0.51
N LEU A 67 9.16 3.64 -0.72
CA LEU A 67 8.06 3.77 -1.69
C LEU A 67 7.47 2.39 -2.03
N ASN A 68 8.32 1.40 -2.30
CA ASN A 68 7.92 0.01 -2.54
C ASN A 68 7.17 -0.57 -1.34
N GLU A 69 7.71 -0.44 -0.13
CA GLU A 69 7.07 -0.94 1.09
C GLU A 69 5.71 -0.27 1.36
N CYS A 70 5.57 1.01 1.03
CA CYS A 70 4.31 1.73 1.23
C CYS A 70 3.27 1.45 0.13
N HIS A 71 3.68 1.14 -1.10
CA HIS A 71 2.76 1.00 -2.23
C HIS A 71 2.50 -0.46 -2.62
N ASP A 72 3.57 -1.25 -2.72
CA ASP A 72 3.60 -2.59 -3.35
C ASP A 72 3.66 -3.73 -2.33
N SER A 73 3.80 -3.43 -1.03
CA SER A 73 3.81 -4.47 0.00
C SER A 73 2.53 -5.31 -0.06
N VAL A 74 2.70 -6.64 -0.06
CA VAL A 74 1.61 -7.63 -0.09
C VAL A 74 0.61 -7.40 1.06
N ALA A 75 1.08 -6.85 2.18
CA ALA A 75 0.25 -6.48 3.33
C ALA A 75 -0.56 -5.18 3.14
N ALA A 76 -0.17 -4.34 2.18
CA ALA A 76 -0.78 -3.05 1.91
C ALA A 76 -1.93 -3.15 0.89
N GLY A 77 -1.97 -4.21 0.09
CA GLY A 77 -3.04 -4.44 -0.89
C GLY A 77 -3.13 -3.32 -1.93
N HIS A 78 -2.06 -3.14 -2.72
CA HIS A 78 -1.93 -2.13 -3.79
C HIS A 78 -2.66 -0.81 -3.47
N LEU A 79 -2.09 -0.07 -2.51
CA LEU A 79 -2.68 1.17 -2.01
C LEU A 79 -2.77 2.23 -3.11
N SER A 80 -3.91 2.93 -3.19
CA SER A 80 -4.04 4.14 -4.00
C SER A 80 -2.98 5.18 -3.60
N GLU A 81 -2.62 6.10 -4.52
CA GLU A 81 -1.65 7.18 -4.28
C GLU A 81 -1.90 7.90 -2.95
N ASP A 82 -3.16 8.25 -2.68
CA ASP A 82 -3.60 8.95 -1.46
C ASP A 82 -3.22 8.20 -0.18
N ARG A 83 -3.48 6.88 -0.13
CA ARG A 83 -3.10 6.05 1.04
C ARG A 83 -1.59 5.91 1.19
N THR A 84 -0.86 5.89 0.07
CA THR A 84 0.61 5.87 0.06
C THR A 84 1.15 7.18 0.65
N LEU A 85 0.56 8.32 0.29
CA LEU A 85 0.90 9.63 0.85
C LEU A 85 0.61 9.71 2.35
N GLU A 86 -0.55 9.23 2.81
CA GLU A 86 -0.90 9.23 4.24
C GLU A 86 0.10 8.42 5.08
N ARG A 87 0.49 7.24 4.59
CA ARG A 87 1.46 6.38 5.27
C ARG A 87 2.84 7.05 5.33
N LEU A 88 3.33 7.54 4.19
CA LEU A 88 4.63 8.21 4.10
C LEU A 88 4.72 9.45 4.98
N LYS A 89 3.64 10.22 5.09
CA LYS A 89 3.58 11.41 5.96
C LYS A 89 3.99 11.11 7.40
N THR A 90 3.74 9.90 7.89
CA THR A 90 4.11 9.45 9.24
C THR A 90 5.48 8.78 9.32
N CYS A 91 5.98 8.22 8.22
CA CYS A 91 7.22 7.43 8.22
C CYS A 91 8.44 8.26 7.82
N SER A 92 8.38 8.98 6.70
CA SER A 92 9.56 9.54 6.05
C SER A 92 9.31 10.91 5.40
N TRP A 93 10.38 11.70 5.26
CA TRP A 93 10.36 13.02 4.65
C TRP A 93 11.61 13.24 3.81
N TRP A 94 11.45 13.84 2.62
CA TRP A 94 12.55 14.31 1.78
C TRP A 94 12.09 15.48 0.90
N SER A 95 13.03 16.10 0.18
CA SER A 95 12.73 17.19 -0.76
C SER A 95 11.79 16.70 -1.86
N ASN A 96 10.65 17.37 -2.04
CA ASN A 96 9.63 17.04 -3.04
C ASN A 96 9.01 15.64 -2.94
N TRP A 97 8.99 15.05 -1.74
CA TRP A 97 8.47 13.69 -1.52
C TRP A 97 7.08 13.41 -2.10
N LYS A 98 6.15 14.38 -2.02
CA LYS A 98 4.81 14.22 -2.61
C LYS A 98 4.84 14.03 -4.13
N LYS A 99 5.74 14.74 -4.82
CA LYS A 99 5.90 14.65 -6.27
C LYS A 99 6.48 13.29 -6.66
N ASP A 100 7.50 12.83 -5.93
CA ASP A 100 8.09 11.50 -6.12
C ASP A 100 7.05 10.40 -5.95
N VAL A 101 6.18 10.49 -4.92
CA VAL A 101 5.11 9.51 -4.69
C VAL A 101 4.12 9.49 -5.85
N ALA A 102 3.68 10.67 -6.32
CA ALA A 102 2.77 10.76 -7.44
C ALA A 102 3.37 10.13 -8.71
N GLU A 103 4.62 10.45 -9.03
CA GLU A 103 5.35 9.88 -10.17
C GLU A 103 5.52 8.36 -10.06
N TYR A 104 5.81 7.85 -8.87
CA TYR A 104 5.93 6.43 -8.60
C TYR A 104 4.59 5.69 -8.77
N CYS A 105 3.47 6.31 -8.35
CA CYS A 105 2.14 5.70 -8.42
C CYS A 105 1.46 5.85 -9.80
N GLN A 106 1.91 6.80 -10.65
CA GLN A 106 1.33 7.05 -11.99
C GLN A 106 1.09 5.79 -12.84
N PRO A 107 2.04 4.85 -13.00
CA PRO A 107 1.80 3.65 -13.80
C PRO A 107 0.68 2.79 -13.24
N CYS A 108 0.61 2.59 -11.92
CA CYS A 108 -0.42 1.77 -11.28
C CYS A 108 -1.83 2.34 -11.47
N ASP A 109 -2.00 3.66 -11.38
CA ASP A 109 -3.29 4.32 -11.64
C ASP A 109 -3.77 4.11 -13.10
N ARG A 110 -2.84 4.12 -14.08
CA ARG A 110 -3.18 3.84 -15.48
C ARG A 110 -3.69 2.42 -15.71
N PHE A 111 -3.13 1.44 -15.00
CA PHE A 111 -3.55 0.04 -15.12
C PHE A 111 -4.77 -0.31 -14.26
N GLN A 112 -4.98 0.40 -13.14
CA GLN A 112 -6.13 0.19 -12.25
C GLN A 112 -7.38 0.95 -12.69
N LYS A 113 -7.27 1.99 -13.52
CA LYS A 113 -8.42 2.62 -14.16
C LYS A 113 -9.18 1.54 -14.94
N PRO A 114 -10.39 1.12 -14.49
CA PRO A 114 -11.16 0.19 -15.28
C PRO A 114 -11.36 0.86 -16.63
N ASN A 115 -10.94 0.16 -17.67
CA ASN A 115 -11.26 0.54 -19.02
C ASN A 115 -12.80 0.55 -19.07
N ARG A 116 -13.43 1.70 -18.85
CA ARG A 116 -14.86 1.94 -19.14
C ARG A 116 -14.99 1.94 -20.66
N ALA A 117 -14.57 0.85 -21.31
CA ALA A 117 -15.28 0.39 -22.48
C ALA A 117 -16.74 0.40 -22.05
N LYS A 118 -17.57 1.14 -22.78
CA LYS A 118 -19.01 1.20 -22.60
C LYS A 118 -19.59 -0.20 -22.87
N GLY A 119 -19.34 -1.14 -21.97
CA GLY A 119 -19.90 -2.48 -21.94
C GLY A 119 -21.32 -2.36 -21.45
N LYS A 120 -22.24 -2.30 -22.41
CA LYS A 120 -23.68 -2.58 -22.36
C LYS A 120 -24.30 -2.70 -20.95
N LYS A 121 -25.24 -1.78 -20.68
CA LYS A 121 -26.39 -1.86 -19.76
C LYS A 121 -26.48 -3.16 -18.96
N PHE A 122 -26.30 -3.03 -17.64
CA PHE A 122 -26.76 -3.97 -16.63
C PHE A 122 -28.17 -4.49 -16.96
N GLY A 123 -28.36 -5.80 -16.99
CA GLY A 123 -29.69 -6.37 -17.19
C GLY A 123 -29.71 -7.82 -17.67
N MET A 124 -29.30 -8.75 -16.82
CA MET A 124 -29.97 -10.04 -16.67
C MET A 124 -29.45 -10.70 -15.39
N MET A 125 -30.30 -10.66 -14.36
CA MET A 125 -30.21 -11.60 -13.25
C MET A 125 -30.20 -13.00 -13.88
N ILE A 126 -29.10 -13.73 -13.74
CA ILE A 126 -29.20 -15.19 -13.88
C ILE A 126 -29.96 -15.64 -12.64
N GLN A 127 -31.23 -16.02 -12.83
CA GLN A 127 -31.95 -16.81 -11.85
C GLN A 127 -31.20 -18.12 -11.67
N ILE A 128 -30.70 -18.36 -10.47
CA ILE A 128 -30.19 -19.68 -10.09
C ILE A 128 -31.42 -20.59 -10.11
N GLN A 129 -31.50 -21.53 -11.05
CA GLN A 129 -32.56 -22.54 -11.02
C GLN A 129 -32.29 -23.44 -9.81
N GLU A 130 -33.29 -23.59 -8.94
CA GLU A 130 -33.19 -24.43 -7.75
C GLU A 130 -32.74 -25.85 -8.13
N PRO A 131 -31.67 -26.40 -7.51
CA PRO A 131 -31.28 -27.77 -7.76
C PRO A 131 -32.36 -28.70 -7.23
N LYS A 132 -33.03 -29.44 -8.13
CA LYS A 132 -33.93 -30.55 -7.76
C LYS A 132 -33.12 -31.75 -7.31
N ILE A 133 -32.48 -31.64 -6.14
CA ILE A 133 -32.01 -32.79 -5.39
C ILE A 133 -33.07 -33.11 -4.34
N SER A 134 -33.94 -34.08 -4.62
CA SER A 134 -34.80 -34.66 -3.58
C SER A 134 -33.92 -35.50 -2.66
N LEU A 135 -33.45 -34.90 -1.57
CA LEU A 135 -32.90 -35.62 -0.44
C LEU A 135 -34.04 -36.28 0.33
N GLY A 136 -34.07 -37.61 0.32
CA GLY A 136 -34.74 -38.41 1.34
C GLY A 136 -35.79 -39.36 0.78
N ASN A 137 -35.46 -40.65 0.82
CA ASN A 137 -36.28 -41.64 1.54
C ASN A 137 -35.31 -42.69 2.09
N ILE A 138 -34.88 -42.45 3.33
CA ILE A 138 -34.25 -43.47 4.17
C ILE A 138 -35.37 -44.43 4.58
N SER A 139 -35.25 -45.71 4.24
CA SER A 139 -36.07 -46.75 4.88
C SER A 139 -35.20 -47.96 5.22
N HIS A 140 -34.81 -48.02 6.49
CA HIS A 140 -34.38 -49.25 7.15
C HIS A 140 -35.66 -49.98 7.61
N GLY A 141 -35.83 -51.26 7.25
CA GLY A 141 -36.93 -52.05 7.81
C GLY A 141 -37.22 -53.37 7.10
N LEU A 142 -36.48 -54.41 7.52
CA LEU A 142 -36.87 -55.84 7.72
C LEU A 142 -38.18 -56.37 7.07
N GLY A 143 -38.08 -57.54 6.43
CA GLY A 143 -39.02 -58.64 6.67
C GLY A 143 -39.73 -59.30 5.48
N ASN A 144 -39.19 -60.47 5.09
CA ASN A 144 -39.88 -61.72 4.71
C ASN A 144 -40.57 -61.90 3.33
N SER A 145 -40.10 -62.96 2.63
CA SER A 145 -40.84 -64.05 1.95
C SER A 145 -41.91 -63.68 0.90
N LEU A 146 -42.02 -64.26 -0.30
CA LEU A 146 -41.77 -65.62 -0.80
C LEU A 146 -41.96 -65.60 -2.34
N THR A 147 -41.23 -66.46 -3.06
CA THR A 147 -41.60 -67.11 -4.36
C THR A 147 -41.78 -66.21 -5.61
N SER A 148 -41.50 -66.57 -6.86
CA SER A 148 -41.02 -67.79 -7.53
C SER A 148 -40.50 -67.39 -8.93
N ARG A 149 -39.59 -68.21 -9.45
CA ARG A 149 -39.20 -68.41 -10.87
C ARG A 149 -40.44 -68.27 -11.81
N ARG A 150 -40.35 -67.90 -13.09
CA ARG A 150 -39.56 -68.52 -14.16
C ARG A 150 -39.81 -67.83 -15.53
N ARG A 151 -38.80 -67.98 -16.40
CA ARG A 151 -38.64 -67.75 -17.85
C ARG A 151 -39.86 -67.72 -18.81
N GLN A 152 -39.63 -66.92 -19.87
CA GLN A 152 -39.81 -67.13 -21.33
C GLN A 152 -41.18 -67.05 -22.02
N LYS A 153 -41.19 -66.14 -23.02
CA LYS A 153 -41.74 -66.21 -24.41
C LYS A 153 -42.83 -67.24 -24.72
N LEU A 154 -43.95 -66.74 -25.27
CA LEU A 154 -44.21 -66.67 -26.72
C LEU A 154 -45.22 -65.56 -27.00
#